data_AF-A0A2H8TW44-F1
#
_entry.id   AF-A0A2H8TW44-F1
#
_cell.length_a   1.000
_cell.length_b   1.000
_cell.length_c   1.000
_cell.angle_alpha   90.00
_cell.angle_beta   90.00
_cell.angle_gamma   90.00
#
_symmetry.space_group_name_H-M   'P 1'
#
loop_
_entity.id
_entity.type
_entity.pdbx_description
1 polymer ?
#
loop_
_entity_poly.entity_id
_entity_poly.type
_entity_poly.pdbx_seq_one_letter_code
_entity_poly.pdbx_strand_id
1 'polypeptide(L)'
;MKSVRKPVQSHPIMNRLLRYREILCEQNKQFETIILPQIEQILSNINIVESNSKANKNKPKKLLNLLKKPVQKPVNTIKPKENVLEKTNDNQSNNTFENSEDEDDAIEDKEEPMMTTDEKRGITYQIAKNKGLTPRRKKELRNPRVKNRMKYRKAKIRRKGQISEPRKEIRRYDGEISGIKVNLSKSIKIKA
;
A
#
# COMPACT_ATOMS: atom_id res chain seq x y z
N MET A 1 49.01 -28.61 -8.94
CA MET A 1 49.24 -27.90 -10.22
C MET A 1 50.12 -26.69 -9.95
N LYS A 2 51.24 -26.52 -10.65
CA LYS A 2 52.14 -25.36 -10.45
C LYS A 2 51.70 -24.21 -11.36
N SER A 3 51.65 -22.99 -10.83
CA SER A 3 51.29 -21.81 -11.60
C SER A 3 52.35 -21.48 -12.65
N VAL A 4 51.91 -21.10 -13.85
CA VAL A 4 52.80 -20.68 -14.94
C VAL A 4 53.32 -19.28 -14.61
N ARG A 5 54.64 -19.14 -14.48
CA ARG A 5 55.31 -17.85 -14.23
C ARG A 5 55.25 -16.97 -15.48
N LYS A 6 54.14 -16.27 -15.71
CA LYS A 6 54.01 -15.23 -16.74
C LYS A 6 54.57 -13.89 -16.21
N PRO A 7 55.26 -13.08 -17.03
CA PRO A 7 55.73 -11.77 -16.60
C PRO A 7 54.54 -10.86 -16.28
N VAL A 8 54.62 -10.14 -15.16
CA VAL A 8 53.53 -9.33 -14.58
C VAL A 8 52.96 -8.33 -15.59
N GLN A 9 53.82 -7.77 -16.45
CA GLN A 9 53.44 -6.82 -17.50
C GLN A 9 52.41 -7.38 -18.49
N SER A 10 52.47 -8.69 -18.78
CA SER A 10 51.55 -9.37 -19.71
C SER A 10 50.30 -9.93 -19.04
N HIS A 11 50.12 -9.69 -17.75
CA HIS A 11 49.00 -10.27 -17.00
C HIS A 11 47.71 -9.49 -17.29
N PRO A 12 46.55 -10.15 -17.54
CA PRO A 12 45.28 -9.48 -17.80
C PRO A 12 44.79 -8.56 -16.66
N ILE A 13 45.37 -8.72 -15.47
CA ILE A 13 45.12 -7.82 -14.31
C ILE A 13 45.67 -6.42 -14.59
N MET A 14 46.77 -6.27 -15.33
CA MET A 14 47.35 -4.95 -15.64
C MET A 14 46.39 -4.09 -16.45
N ASN A 15 45.72 -4.67 -17.46
CA ASN A 15 44.70 -3.97 -18.25
C ASN A 15 43.51 -3.55 -17.38
N ARG A 16 43.13 -4.39 -16.42
CA ARG A 16 42.05 -4.10 -15.46
C ARG A 16 42.44 -2.95 -14.51
N LEU A 17 43.67 -2.94 -14.03
CA LEU A 17 44.21 -1.87 -13.18
C LEU A 17 44.31 -0.54 -13.94
N LEU A 18 44.75 -0.57 -15.20
CA LEU A 18 44.79 0.61 -16.07
C LEU A 18 43.39 1.21 -16.24
N ARG A 19 42.39 0.38 -16.56
CA ARG A 19 40.99 0.80 -16.68
C ARG A 19 40.46 1.42 -15.39
N TYR A 20 40.78 0.85 -14.23
CA TYR A 20 40.37 1.44 -12.95
C TYR A 20 41.04 2.80 -12.71
N ARG A 21 42.32 2.95 -13.06
CA ARG A 21 43.02 4.25 -12.98
C ARG A 21 42.36 5.29 -13.87
N GLU A 22 42.02 4.94 -15.11
CA GLU A 22 41.33 5.83 -16.06
C GLU A 22 39.99 6.33 -15.49
N ILE A 23 39.15 5.39 -15.00
CA ILE A 23 37.85 5.73 -14.38
C ILE A 23 38.02 6.66 -13.18
N LEU A 24 38.98 6.37 -12.30
CA LEU A 24 39.26 7.22 -11.14
C LEU A 24 39.71 8.63 -11.57
N CYS A 25 40.53 8.73 -12.61
CA CYS A 25 40.94 10.04 -13.16
C CYS A 25 39.76 10.82 -13.74
N GLU A 26 38.85 10.17 -14.47
CA GLU A 26 37.64 10.81 -15.01
C GLU A 26 36.72 11.34 -13.90
N GLN A 27 36.48 10.52 -12.87
CA GLN A 27 35.66 10.90 -11.72
C GLN A 27 36.28 12.05 -10.92
N ASN A 28 37.60 12.00 -10.68
CA ASN A 28 38.30 13.08 -10.00
C ASN A 28 38.18 14.39 -10.78
N LYS A 29 38.26 14.37 -12.11
CA LYS A 29 38.12 15.58 -12.93
C LYS A 29 36.74 16.23 -12.79
N GLN A 30 35.67 15.43 -12.67
CA GLN A 30 34.32 15.94 -12.40
C GLN A 30 34.20 16.50 -10.98
N PHE A 31 34.81 15.84 -9.99
CA PHE A 31 34.81 16.30 -8.60
C PHE A 31 35.50 17.66 -8.46
N GLU A 32 36.70 17.80 -9.03
CA GLU A 32 37.49 19.04 -8.98
C GLU A 32 36.78 20.21 -9.68
N THR A 33 36.12 19.97 -10.82
CA THR A 33 35.52 21.04 -11.63
C THR A 33 34.13 21.47 -11.17
N ILE A 34 33.32 20.55 -10.63
CA ILE A 34 31.92 20.82 -10.29
C ILE A 34 31.72 20.86 -8.78
N ILE A 35 32.25 19.89 -8.05
CA ILE A 35 31.90 19.66 -6.64
C ILE A 35 32.72 20.57 -5.71
N LEU A 36 34.04 20.66 -5.91
CA LEU A 36 34.90 21.53 -5.11
C LEU A 36 34.47 23.01 -5.09
N PRO A 37 34.19 23.68 -6.23
CA PRO A 37 33.79 25.09 -6.18
C PRO A 37 32.42 25.29 -5.49
N GLN A 38 31.52 24.31 -5.56
CA GLN A 38 30.26 24.35 -4.84
C GLN A 38 30.46 24.24 -3.32
N ILE A 39 31.39 23.38 -2.87
CA ILE A 39 31.76 23.26 -1.45
C ILE A 39 32.39 24.58 -0.96
N GLU A 40 33.32 25.16 -1.70
CA GLU A 40 33.93 26.46 -1.36
C GLU A 40 32.88 27.57 -1.27
N GLN A 41 31.91 27.59 -2.19
CA GLN A 41 30.80 28.54 -2.15
C GLN A 41 29.90 28.33 -0.91
N ILE A 42 29.61 27.09 -0.53
CA ILE A 42 28.84 26.80 0.69
C ILE A 42 29.60 27.24 1.94
N LEU A 43 30.90 26.93 2.02
CA LEU A 43 31.74 27.30 3.16
C LEU A 43 31.87 28.81 3.31
N SER A 44 32.06 29.55 2.21
CA SER A 44 32.08 31.03 2.23
C SER A 44 30.74 31.61 2.68
N ASN A 45 29.62 31.07 2.21
CA ASN A 45 28.28 31.49 2.66
C ASN A 45 28.05 31.24 4.16
N ILE A 46 28.51 30.10 4.69
CA ILE A 46 28.43 29.80 6.13
C ILE A 46 29.25 30.83 6.92
N ASN A 47 30.48 31.12 6.49
CA ASN A 47 31.35 32.09 7.15
C ASN A 47 30.74 33.50 7.17
N ILE A 48 30.11 33.93 6.06
CA ILE A 48 29.39 35.21 5.97
C ILE A 48 28.20 35.26 6.93
N VAL A 49 27.46 34.16 7.09
CA VAL A 49 26.34 34.07 8.03
C VAL A 49 26.83 34.11 9.47
N GLU A 50 27.94 33.45 9.79
CA GLU A 50 28.56 33.49 11.11
C GLU A 50 29.09 34.88 11.46
N SER A 51 29.73 35.60 10.52
CA SER A 51 30.19 36.98 10.75
C SER A 51 29.03 37.98 10.90
N ASN A 52 27.89 37.72 10.26
CA ASN A 52 26.69 38.57 10.34
C ASN A 52 25.72 38.20 11.48
N SER A 53 26.07 37.21 12.31
CA SER A 53 25.19 36.68 13.38
C SER A 53 25.01 37.59 14.60
N LYS A 54 25.59 38.80 14.60
CA LYS A 54 25.26 39.87 15.57
C LYS A 54 24.05 40.73 15.14
N ALA A 55 23.03 40.15 14.51
CA ALA A 55 21.76 40.85 14.31
C ALA A 55 20.54 39.91 14.30
N ASN A 56 19.60 40.20 15.21
CA ASN A 56 18.19 39.81 15.20
C ASN A 56 17.84 38.33 15.42
N LYS A 57 17.82 37.95 16.71
CA LYS A 57 16.83 37.01 17.22
C LYS A 57 15.44 37.66 17.06
N ASN A 58 14.47 36.91 16.50
CA ASN A 58 13.04 37.24 16.42
C ASN A 58 12.51 37.71 15.04
N LYS A 59 12.60 36.87 13.99
CA LYS A 59 11.54 36.79 12.95
C LYS A 59 11.38 35.33 12.48
N PRO A 60 10.15 34.83 12.28
CA PRO A 60 9.92 33.48 11.77
C PRO A 60 10.43 33.38 10.33
N LYS A 61 11.23 32.35 10.05
CA LYS A 61 11.84 32.10 8.74
C LYS A 61 10.72 31.75 7.74
N LYS A 62 10.42 32.65 6.80
CA LYS A 62 9.61 32.33 5.61
C LYS A 62 10.43 31.39 4.74
N LEU A 63 9.90 30.22 4.40
CA LEU A 63 10.51 29.28 3.46
C LEU A 63 10.83 30.03 2.17
N LEU A 64 12.11 30.14 1.84
CA LEU A 64 12.52 30.70 0.56
C LEU A 64 12.26 29.64 -0.51
N ASN A 65 11.40 29.95 -1.48
CA ASN A 65 11.22 29.16 -2.69
C ASN A 65 12.49 29.28 -3.56
N LEU A 66 13.57 28.60 -3.18
CA LEU A 66 14.84 28.57 -3.93
C LEU A 66 14.92 27.43 -4.97
N LEU A 67 13.89 26.60 -5.10
CA LEU A 67 13.83 25.60 -6.18
C LEU A 67 12.86 26.04 -7.28
N LYS A 68 13.43 26.47 -8.41
CA LYS A 68 12.73 26.44 -9.69
C LYS A 68 12.62 24.95 -10.07
N LYS A 69 11.39 24.41 -10.15
CA LYS A 69 11.17 23.04 -10.65
C LYS A 69 11.88 22.90 -12.01
N PRO A 70 12.67 21.83 -12.24
CA PRO A 70 13.36 21.66 -13.52
C PRO A 70 12.33 21.52 -14.64
N VAL A 71 12.40 22.43 -15.62
CA VAL A 71 11.71 22.29 -16.91
C VAL A 71 12.38 21.12 -17.63
N GLN A 72 11.69 19.99 -17.71
CA GLN A 72 12.14 18.86 -18.52
C GLN A 72 12.17 19.31 -19.98
N LYS A 73 13.36 19.46 -20.56
CA LYS A 73 13.49 19.50 -22.02
C LYS A 73 13.22 18.08 -22.54
N PRO A 74 12.50 17.91 -23.65
CA PRO A 74 12.26 16.57 -24.19
C PRO A 74 13.59 15.98 -24.65
N VAL A 75 14.10 15.01 -23.88
CA VAL A 75 15.22 14.19 -24.32
C VAL A 75 14.63 13.16 -25.27
N ASN A 76 15.02 13.26 -26.55
CA ASN A 76 14.72 12.25 -27.55
C ASN A 76 15.29 10.91 -27.07
N THR A 77 14.39 9.97 -26.77
CA THR A 77 14.74 8.61 -26.41
C THR A 77 15.32 7.90 -27.62
N ILE A 78 16.63 7.70 -27.63
CA ILE A 78 17.26 6.73 -28.52
C ILE A 78 16.86 5.35 -28.00
N LYS A 79 15.91 4.72 -28.68
CA LYS A 79 15.50 3.33 -28.43
C LYS A 79 16.68 2.40 -28.74
N PRO A 80 17.09 1.48 -27.84
CA PRO A 80 17.83 0.31 -28.27
C PRO A 80 16.90 -0.58 -29.11
N LYS A 81 17.36 -0.93 -30.31
CA LYS A 81 16.70 -1.86 -31.23
C LYS A 81 16.88 -3.29 -30.69
N GLU A 82 15.84 -3.89 -30.13
CA GLU A 82 15.74 -5.35 -30.08
C GLU A 82 14.31 -5.83 -30.36
N ASN A 83 14.27 -6.91 -31.12
CA ASN A 83 13.17 -7.51 -31.85
C ASN A 83 11.99 -7.94 -30.96
N VAL A 84 10.75 -7.61 -31.34
CA VAL A 84 9.57 -8.42 -30.97
C VAL A 84 8.61 -8.55 -32.15
N LEU A 85 8.30 -9.81 -32.39
CA LEU A 85 7.37 -10.41 -33.32
C LEU A 85 5.91 -9.98 -33.01
N GLU A 86 5.20 -9.60 -34.06
CA GLU A 86 3.76 -9.70 -34.35
C GLU A 86 2.72 -10.21 -33.31
N LYS A 87 1.55 -9.52 -33.35
CA LYS A 87 0.13 -9.92 -33.08
C LYS A 87 -0.35 -9.83 -31.61
N THR A 88 -1.55 -9.38 -31.26
CA THR A 88 -2.77 -8.87 -31.94
C THR A 88 -3.65 -8.16 -30.88
N ASN A 89 -4.60 -7.36 -31.35
CA ASN A 89 -5.64 -6.66 -30.57
C ASN A 89 -6.47 -7.61 -29.68
N ASP A 90 -7.09 -7.06 -28.63
CA ASP A 90 -8.57 -7.01 -28.58
C ASP A 90 -9.10 -6.16 -27.40
N ASN A 91 -9.96 -5.21 -27.77
CA ASN A 91 -10.93 -4.54 -26.92
C ASN A 91 -12.12 -5.49 -26.69
N GLN A 92 -12.57 -5.62 -25.44
CA GLN A 92 -13.94 -5.97 -25.01
C GLN A 92 -13.90 -6.07 -23.48
N SER A 93 -14.90 -5.78 -22.66
CA SER A 93 -16.20 -5.10 -22.74
C SER A 93 -16.75 -5.25 -21.32
N ASN A 94 -17.51 -4.27 -20.83
CA ASN A 94 -18.21 -4.36 -19.55
C ASN A 94 -19.14 -5.58 -19.50
N ASN A 95 -19.19 -6.31 -18.38
CA ASN A 95 -20.47 -6.79 -17.86
C ASN A 95 -20.44 -7.15 -16.37
N THR A 96 -21.45 -6.64 -15.67
CA THR A 96 -22.00 -7.06 -14.37
C THR A 96 -22.26 -8.56 -14.29
N PHE A 97 -21.96 -9.23 -13.17
CA PHE A 97 -22.83 -10.28 -12.60
C PHE A 97 -22.45 -10.64 -11.14
N GLU A 98 -23.41 -10.38 -10.25
CA GLU A 98 -23.88 -11.11 -9.07
C GLU A 98 -22.98 -11.75 -7.99
N ASN A 99 -23.53 -11.65 -6.78
CA ASN A 99 -23.13 -12.30 -5.54
C ASN A 99 -23.05 -13.82 -5.67
N SER A 100 -22.03 -14.41 -5.05
CA SER A 100 -22.10 -15.77 -4.49
C SER A 100 -21.51 -15.75 -3.08
N GLU A 101 -22.27 -16.36 -2.17
CA GLU A 101 -21.87 -16.64 -0.80
C GLU A 101 -20.93 -17.85 -0.77
N ASP A 102 -20.01 -17.80 0.20
CA ASP A 102 -19.36 -18.92 0.89
C ASP A 102 -18.26 -19.74 0.20
N GLU A 103 -17.15 -19.84 0.96
CA GLU A 103 -16.03 -20.77 0.88
C GLU A 103 -15.14 -20.69 -0.37
N ASP A 104 -14.04 -19.94 -0.24
CA ASP A 104 -12.74 -20.36 -0.76
C ASP A 104 -11.64 -19.76 0.12
N ASP A 105 -10.88 -20.63 0.79
CA ASP A 105 -9.54 -20.35 1.31
C ASP A 105 -8.60 -20.10 0.11
N ALA A 106 -8.83 -18.99 -0.58
CA ALA A 106 -7.91 -18.49 -1.57
C ALA A 106 -6.65 -18.05 -0.84
N ILE A 107 -5.61 -18.89 -0.95
CA ILE A 107 -4.22 -18.52 -0.69
C ILE A 107 -3.92 -17.37 -1.66
N GLU A 108 -4.18 -16.16 -1.18
CA GLU A 108 -3.77 -14.93 -1.84
C GLU A 108 -2.24 -14.95 -1.85
N ASP A 109 -1.67 -15.28 -3.01
CA ASP A 109 -0.25 -15.19 -3.30
C ASP A 109 0.22 -13.80 -2.87
N LYS A 110 0.86 -13.75 -1.69
CA LYS A 110 1.52 -12.56 -1.22
C LYS A 110 2.70 -12.34 -2.15
N GLU A 111 2.53 -11.41 -3.08
CA GLU A 111 3.63 -10.80 -3.81
C GLU A 111 4.77 -10.52 -2.83
N GLU A 112 5.87 -11.28 -2.95
CA GLU A 112 7.05 -11.00 -2.18
C GLU A 112 7.55 -9.61 -2.61
N PRO A 113 7.71 -8.65 -1.68
CA PRO A 113 8.26 -7.37 -2.05
C PRO A 113 9.70 -7.59 -2.53
N MET A 114 9.91 -7.41 -3.84
CA MET A 114 11.24 -7.32 -4.43
C MET A 114 12.04 -6.29 -3.62
N MET A 115 13.04 -6.78 -2.88
CA MET A 115 13.94 -5.96 -2.10
C MET A 115 14.77 -5.10 -3.06
N THR A 116 14.41 -3.83 -3.18
CA THR A 116 15.27 -2.81 -3.78
C THR A 116 16.53 -2.70 -2.92
N THR A 117 17.69 -2.88 -3.53
CA THR A 117 18.95 -3.23 -2.85
C THR A 117 19.62 -2.09 -2.07
N ASP A 118 18.95 -1.00 -1.70
CA ASP A 118 19.58 0.15 -1.04
C ASP A 118 18.71 0.89 0.02
N GLU A 119 17.58 0.32 0.48
CA GLU A 119 16.72 0.97 1.50
C GLU A 119 16.76 0.28 2.88
N LYS A 120 16.67 1.06 3.96
CA LYS A 120 16.60 0.55 5.34
C LYS A 120 15.37 -0.35 5.50
N ARG A 121 15.54 -1.55 6.07
CA ARG A 121 14.44 -2.48 6.34
C ARG A 121 13.44 -1.85 7.33
N GLY A 122 12.20 -1.65 6.86
CA GLY A 122 11.09 -1.22 7.71
C GLY A 122 10.59 -2.32 8.65
N ILE A 123 9.89 -1.93 9.71
CA ILE A 123 9.21 -2.87 10.62
C ILE A 123 7.90 -3.39 10.00
N THR A 124 7.71 -4.72 10.01
CA THR A 124 6.47 -5.35 9.53
C THR A 124 5.30 -5.12 10.49
N TYR A 125 4.08 -5.05 9.98
CA TYR A 125 2.85 -4.89 10.78
C TYR A 125 2.71 -5.94 11.90
N GLN A 126 3.11 -7.18 11.64
CA GLN A 126 3.08 -8.27 12.61
C GLN A 126 3.94 -7.98 13.84
N ILE A 127 5.18 -7.51 13.60
CA ILE A 127 6.13 -7.11 14.66
C ILE A 127 5.61 -5.86 15.37
N ALA A 128 5.14 -4.85 14.62
CA ALA A 128 4.67 -3.59 15.18
C ALA A 128 3.43 -3.72 16.07
N LYS A 129 2.53 -4.68 15.81
CA LYS A 129 1.28 -4.87 16.58
C LYS A 129 1.33 -6.02 17.57
N ASN A 130 2.29 -6.94 17.48
CA ASN A 130 2.48 -8.08 18.37
C ASN A 130 1.18 -8.80 18.79
N LYS A 131 0.31 -9.12 17.82
CA LYS A 131 -1.02 -9.68 18.08
C LYS A 131 -1.02 -11.18 18.39
N GLY A 132 0.04 -11.91 18.03
CA GLY A 132 0.15 -13.36 18.25
C GLY A 132 -0.91 -14.20 17.51
N LEU A 133 -1.13 -15.43 17.96
CA LEU A 133 -2.05 -16.41 17.39
C LEU A 133 -3.50 -16.22 17.88
N THR A 134 -4.06 -15.02 17.70
CA THR A 134 -5.47 -14.77 18.10
C THR A 134 -6.47 -15.36 17.11
N PRO A 135 -7.60 -15.93 17.57
CA PRO A 135 -8.62 -16.49 16.68
C PRO A 135 -9.32 -15.41 15.84
N ARG A 136 -9.82 -15.79 14.65
CA ARG A 136 -10.60 -14.92 13.78
C ARG A 136 -11.88 -14.48 14.48
N ARG A 137 -12.07 -13.16 14.61
CA ARG A 137 -13.30 -12.57 15.18
C ARG A 137 -14.19 -12.03 14.07
N LYS A 138 -15.50 -12.25 14.18
CA LYS A 138 -16.52 -11.71 13.25
C LYS A 138 -16.45 -10.18 13.20
N LYS A 139 -16.72 -9.59 12.02
CA LYS A 139 -16.69 -8.13 11.80
C LYS A 139 -17.64 -7.36 12.73
N GLU A 140 -18.80 -7.93 13.05
CA GLU A 140 -19.79 -7.34 13.98
C GLU A 140 -19.22 -7.13 15.39
N LEU A 141 -18.30 -8.00 15.85
CA LEU A 141 -17.72 -7.91 17.19
C LEU A 141 -16.69 -6.79 17.31
N ARG A 142 -16.20 -6.24 16.18
CA ARG A 142 -15.27 -5.11 16.18
C ARG A 142 -15.92 -3.81 16.65
N ASN A 143 -17.24 -3.68 16.51
CA ASN A 143 -17.98 -2.49 16.91
C ASN A 143 -19.15 -2.86 17.84
N PRO A 144 -19.12 -2.47 19.13
CA PRO A 144 -20.15 -2.85 20.09
C PRO A 144 -21.55 -2.35 19.70
N ARG A 145 -21.64 -1.20 19.03
CA ARG A 145 -22.91 -0.64 18.53
C ARG A 145 -23.53 -1.55 17.47
N VAL A 146 -22.71 -2.03 16.52
CA VAL A 146 -23.17 -2.91 15.43
C VAL A 146 -23.61 -4.26 15.99
N LYS A 147 -22.82 -4.85 16.92
CA LYS A 147 -23.19 -6.08 17.62
C LYS A 147 -24.55 -5.96 18.31
N ASN A 148 -24.78 -4.88 19.07
CA ASN A 148 -26.02 -4.70 19.81
C ASN A 148 -27.22 -4.43 18.90
N ARG A 149 -27.03 -3.66 17.81
CA ARG A 149 -28.07 -3.46 16.79
C ARG A 149 -28.49 -4.79 16.14
N MET A 150 -27.52 -5.63 15.78
CA MET A 150 -27.81 -6.94 15.17
C MET A 150 -28.43 -7.92 16.16
N LYS A 151 -27.98 -7.91 17.43
CA LYS A 151 -28.59 -8.69 18.52
C LYS A 151 -30.07 -8.34 18.70
N TYR A 152 -30.39 -7.04 18.74
CA TYR A 152 -31.78 -6.57 18.84
C TYR A 152 -32.61 -6.97 17.61
N ARG A 153 -32.09 -6.78 16.39
CA ARG A 153 -32.77 -7.17 15.16
C ARG A 153 -33.10 -8.67 15.15
N LYS A 154 -32.12 -9.52 15.47
CA LYS A 154 -32.30 -10.99 15.56
C LYS A 154 -33.34 -11.36 16.61
N ALA A 155 -33.30 -10.72 17.78
CA ALA A 155 -34.28 -10.96 18.85
C ALA A 155 -35.71 -10.55 18.43
N LYS A 156 -35.86 -9.43 17.71
CA LYS A 156 -37.16 -8.97 17.21
C LYS A 156 -37.75 -9.95 16.18
N ILE A 157 -36.93 -10.46 15.25
CA ILE A 157 -37.36 -11.47 14.28
C ILE A 157 -37.78 -12.77 14.98
N ARG A 158 -36.97 -13.26 15.92
CA ARG A 158 -37.29 -14.47 16.70
C ARG A 158 -38.59 -14.31 17.49
N ARG A 159 -38.83 -13.13 18.07
CA ARG A 159 -40.09 -12.83 18.79
C ARG A 159 -41.29 -12.90 17.85
N LYS A 160 -41.21 -12.29 16.67
CA LYS A 160 -42.27 -12.33 15.65
C LYS A 160 -42.61 -13.75 15.18
N GLY A 161 -41.62 -14.65 15.18
CA GLY A 161 -41.84 -16.06 14.87
C GLY A 161 -42.54 -16.84 15.99
N GLN A 162 -42.36 -16.45 17.26
CA GLN A 162 -42.99 -17.11 18.41
C GLN A 162 -44.39 -16.58 18.70
N ILE A 163 -44.56 -15.25 18.66
CA ILE A 163 -45.81 -14.56 19.00
C ILE A 163 -46.10 -13.56 17.89
N SER A 164 -47.34 -13.56 17.41
CA SER A 164 -47.79 -12.56 16.46
C SER A 164 -47.96 -11.21 17.16
N GLU A 165 -47.32 -10.17 16.61
CA GLU A 165 -47.57 -8.80 17.04
C GLU A 165 -49.01 -8.37 16.68
N PRO A 166 -49.63 -7.49 17.48
CA PRO A 166 -50.94 -6.93 17.15
C PRO A 166 -50.84 -6.13 15.85
N ARG A 167 -51.74 -6.41 14.90
CA ARG A 167 -51.82 -5.71 13.61
C ARG A 167 -52.86 -4.59 13.71
N LYS A 168 -52.59 -3.46 13.06
CA LYS A 168 -53.58 -2.40 12.85
C LYS A 168 -54.19 -2.57 11.47
N GLU A 169 -55.51 -2.54 11.37
CA GLU A 169 -56.23 -2.59 10.10
C GLU A 169 -56.19 -1.21 9.44
N ILE A 170 -55.18 -0.97 8.61
CA ILE A 170 -55.04 0.29 7.85
C ILE A 170 -55.92 0.24 6.58
N ARG A 171 -56.20 -0.95 6.07
CA ARG A 171 -56.98 -1.20 4.86
C ARG A 171 -58.13 -2.15 5.16
N ARG A 172 -59.12 -2.17 4.25
CA ARG A 172 -60.22 -3.14 4.30
C ARG A 172 -59.69 -4.57 4.31
N TYR A 173 -60.42 -5.47 4.97
CA TYR A 173 -60.08 -6.88 5.05
C TYR A 173 -60.09 -7.54 3.66
N ASP A 174 -58.99 -8.24 3.35
CA ASP A 174 -58.76 -8.91 2.06
C ASP A 174 -58.60 -10.44 2.23
N GLY A 175 -58.93 -10.96 3.41
CA GLY A 175 -58.70 -12.36 3.80
C GLY A 175 -57.38 -12.60 4.55
N GLU A 176 -57.17 -13.86 4.96
CA GLU A 176 -55.96 -14.31 5.66
C GLU A 176 -54.83 -14.63 4.68
N ILE A 177 -53.84 -13.73 4.56
CA ILE A 177 -52.70 -13.84 3.62
C ILE A 177 -51.94 -15.18 3.75
N SER A 178 -51.77 -15.68 4.97
CA SER A 178 -51.03 -16.93 5.24
C SER A 178 -51.92 -18.19 5.28
N GLY A 179 -53.24 -18.02 5.10
CA GLY A 179 -54.22 -19.09 5.17
C GLY A 179 -54.69 -19.45 6.57
N ILE A 180 -55.84 -20.15 6.62
CA ILE A 180 -56.49 -20.63 7.85
C ILE A 180 -56.23 -22.12 8.01
N LYS A 181 -55.67 -22.54 9.15
CA LYS A 181 -55.49 -23.95 9.51
C LYS A 181 -56.61 -24.43 10.42
N VAL A 182 -57.57 -25.19 9.87
CA VAL A 182 -58.80 -25.61 10.57
C VAL A 182 -58.56 -26.47 11.81
N ASN A 183 -57.53 -27.32 11.80
CA ASN A 183 -57.27 -28.27 12.89
C ASN A 183 -56.41 -27.69 14.04
N LEU A 184 -56.05 -26.40 14.01
CA LEU A 184 -55.12 -25.80 14.98
C LEU A 184 -55.85 -24.89 15.98
N SER A 185 -55.98 -25.35 17.23
CA SER A 185 -56.45 -24.51 18.34
C SER A 185 -55.27 -23.88 19.11
N LYS A 186 -55.24 -22.55 19.25
CA LYS A 186 -54.20 -21.80 20.01
C LYS A 186 -54.68 -21.22 21.35
N SER A 187 -55.83 -21.65 21.86
CA SER A 187 -56.38 -21.17 23.14
C SER A 187 -55.65 -21.76 24.35
N ILE A 188 -55.61 -21.00 25.46
CA ILE A 188 -55.09 -21.47 26.75
C ILE A 188 -56.22 -22.19 27.48
N LYS A 189 -56.04 -23.48 27.81
CA LYS A 189 -57.01 -24.24 28.61
C LYS A 189 -56.89 -23.85 30.08
N ILE A 190 -57.99 -23.37 30.68
CA ILE A 190 -58.07 -23.09 32.11
C ILE A 190 -58.36 -24.41 32.83
N LYS A 191 -57.53 -24.77 33.81
CA LYS A 191 -57.79 -25.92 34.68
C LYS A 191 -58.68 -25.47 35.83
N ALA A 192 -59.73 -26.24 36.11
CA ALA A 192 -60.57 -26.07 37.30
C ALA A 192 -59.87 -26.66 38.53
#